data_AF-A0A3B0BE25-F1
#
_entry.id   AF-A0A3B0BE25-F1
#
_cell.length_a   1.000
_cell.length_b   1.000
_cell.length_c   1.000
_cell.angle_alpha   90.00
_cell.angle_beta   90.00
_cell.angle_gamma   90.00
#
_symmetry.space_group_name_H-M   'P 1'
#
loop_
_entity.id
_entity.type
_entity.pdbx_description
1 polymer ?
#
loop_
_entity_poly.entity_id
_entity_poly.type
_entity_poly.pdbx_seq_one_letter_code
_entity_poly.pdbx_strand_id
1 'polypeptide(L)'
;MKREHIVHFKIISKAGTRLLRGLIYLEENQEPTLQDFEKCLKDCGHDVRIENKEKFIFKAFKPGEEYLIDVLEDYEDSHTRDRHMESLAKTFMKDNNLI
;
A
#
# COMPACT_ATOMS: atom_id res chain seq x y z
N MET A 1 -14.71 16.09 -13.05
CA MET A 1 -15.11 14.75 -13.54
C MET A 1 -14.34 13.78 -12.67
N LYS A 2 -15.02 12.81 -12.04
CA LYS A 2 -14.35 11.90 -11.12
C LYS A 2 -13.51 10.89 -11.87
N ARG A 3 -12.30 10.60 -11.37
CA ARG A 3 -11.41 9.54 -11.86
C ARG A 3 -11.34 8.39 -10.86
N GLU A 4 -11.05 7.22 -11.39
CA GLU A 4 -10.77 5.99 -10.64
C GLU A 4 -9.33 5.98 -10.17
N HIS A 5 -9.13 5.81 -8.86
CA HIS A 5 -7.82 5.66 -8.23
C HIS A 5 -7.73 4.27 -7.60
N ILE A 6 -6.83 3.43 -8.13
CA ILE A 6 -6.57 2.11 -7.59
C ILE A 6 -5.56 2.25 -6.44
N VAL A 7 -5.95 1.83 -5.25
CA VAL A 7 -5.12 1.88 -4.06
C VAL A 7 -4.73 0.47 -3.64
N HIS A 8 -3.47 0.30 -3.25
CA HIS A 8 -2.95 -0.98 -2.83
C HIS A 8 -2.81 -1.02 -1.31
N PHE A 9 -3.27 -2.11 -0.71
CA PHE A 9 -3.21 -2.32 0.74
C PHE A 9 -2.46 -3.60 1.06
N LYS A 10 -1.71 -3.58 2.14
CA LYS A 10 -1.02 -4.75 2.68
C LYS A 10 -1.59 -5.10 4.04
N ILE A 11 -2.29 -6.22 4.10
CA ILE A 11 -2.78 -6.80 5.35
C ILE A 11 -1.65 -7.58 6.01
N ILE A 12 -1.41 -7.31 7.29
CA ILE A 12 -0.42 -8.00 8.13
C ILE A 12 -1.17 -8.63 9.30
N SER A 13 -1.31 -9.96 9.27
CA SER A 13 -2.08 -10.75 10.23
C SER A 13 -1.26 -11.90 10.79
N LYS A 14 -1.77 -12.63 11.79
CA LYS A 14 -1.07 -13.81 12.34
C LYS A 14 -0.91 -14.93 11.29
N ALA A 15 -1.84 -15.02 10.34
CA ALA A 15 -1.79 -15.96 9.23
C ALA A 15 -0.79 -15.55 8.12
N GLY A 16 -0.18 -14.37 8.25
CA GLY A 16 0.78 -13.83 7.28
C GLY A 16 0.28 -12.57 6.58
N THR A 17 0.97 -12.22 5.50
CA THR A 17 0.78 -10.98 4.75
C THR A 17 -0.04 -11.23 3.48
N ARG A 18 -1.00 -10.36 3.17
CA ARG A 18 -1.79 -10.40 1.92
C ARG A 18 -1.88 -9.02 1.29
N LEU A 19 -1.94 -8.98 -0.04
CA LEU A 19 -2.15 -7.74 -0.79
C LEU A 19 -3.62 -7.63 -1.22
N LEU A 20 -4.19 -6.45 -1.09
CA LEU A 20 -5.53 -6.09 -1.56
C LEU A 20 -5.48 -4.85 -2.42
N ARG A 21 -6.53 -4.69 -3.23
CA ARG A 21 -6.76 -3.48 -4.03
C ARG A 21 -8.11 -2.91 -3.65
N GLY A 22 -8.15 -1.60 -3.46
CA GLY A 22 -9.38 -0.83 -3.31
C GLY A 22 -9.50 0.21 -4.42
N LEU A 23 -10.71 0.72 -4.60
CA LEU A 23 -11.04 1.70 -5.62
C LEU A 23 -11.60 2.94 -4.94
N ILE A 24 -11.00 4.09 -5.20
CA ILE A 24 -11.46 5.39 -4.70
C ILE A 24 -11.77 6.29 -5.89
N TYR A 25 -12.92 6.97 -5.85
CA TYR A 25 -13.30 7.95 -6.87
C TYR A 25 -13.01 9.37 -6.36
N LEU A 26 -12.07 10.07 -7.00
CA LEU A 26 -11.65 11.42 -6.63
C LEU A 26 -11.88 12.40 -7.78
N GLU A 27 -11.91 13.71 -7.50
CA GLU A 27 -11.88 14.70 -8.57
C GLU A 27 -10.51 14.73 -9.26
N GLU A 28 -10.48 15.27 -10.47
CA GLU A 28 -9.28 15.34 -11.28
C GLU A 28 -8.16 16.12 -10.56
N ASN A 29 -6.97 15.51 -10.48
CA ASN A 29 -5.77 16.01 -9.76
C ASN A 29 -5.86 16.00 -8.23
N GLN A 30 -6.77 15.22 -7.63
CA GLN A 30 -6.76 14.97 -6.19
C GLN A 30 -6.03 13.67 -5.86
N GLU A 31 -5.27 13.70 -4.77
CA GLU A 31 -4.72 12.50 -4.14
C GLU A 31 -5.67 12.00 -3.03
N PRO A 32 -5.75 10.68 -2.80
CA PRO A 32 -6.60 10.17 -1.74
C PRO A 32 -6.09 10.63 -0.38
N THR A 33 -7.02 11.05 0.48
CA THR A 33 -6.71 11.42 1.85
C THR A 33 -6.74 10.19 2.77
N LEU A 34 -6.21 10.35 4.00
CA LEU A 34 -6.33 9.34 5.05
C LEU A 34 -7.79 8.92 5.30
N GLN A 35 -8.73 9.86 5.18
CA GLN A 35 -10.17 9.59 5.36
C GLN A 35 -10.74 8.79 4.19
N ASP A 36 -10.24 9.01 2.97
CA ASP A 36 -10.64 8.24 1.80
C ASP A 36 -10.18 6.79 1.91
N PHE A 37 -8.94 6.56 2.39
CA PHE A 37 -8.45 5.21 2.69
C PHE A 37 -9.28 4.53 3.79
N GLU A 38 -9.57 5.24 4.89
CA GLU A 38 -10.39 4.71 5.98
C GLU A 38 -11.78 4.29 5.49
N LYS A 39 -12.41 5.15 4.69
CA LYS A 39 -13.72 4.89 4.11
C LYS A 39 -13.68 3.70 3.16
N CYS A 40 -12.69 3.65 2.26
CA CYS A 40 -12.49 2.54 1.33
C CYS A 40 -12.38 1.20 2.07
N LEU A 41 -11.59 1.15 3.15
CA LEU A 41 -11.43 -0.05 3.97
C LEU A 41 -12.74 -0.47 4.65
N LYS A 42 -13.51 0.49 5.18
CA LYS A 42 -14.84 0.22 5.78
C LYS A 42 -15.85 -0.27 4.76
N ASP A 43 -15.87 0.33 3.58
CA ASP A 43 -16.74 -0.08 2.46
C ASP A 43 -16.38 -1.49 1.97
N CYS A 44 -15.10 -1.90 2.10
CA CYS A 44 -14.64 -3.27 1.85
C CYS A 44 -14.92 -4.25 3.00
N GLY A 45 -15.57 -3.81 4.09
CA GLY A 45 -15.95 -4.66 5.22
C GLY A 45 -14.90 -4.79 6.33
N HIS A 46 -13.86 -3.94 6.33
CA HIS A 46 -12.89 -3.89 7.41
C HIS A 46 -13.32 -2.86 8.47
N ASP A 47 -13.51 -3.30 9.72
CA ASP A 47 -13.66 -2.37 10.85
C ASP A 47 -12.27 -1.85 11.26
N VAL A 48 -11.97 -0.62 10.86
CA VAL A 48 -10.63 -0.01 10.97
C VAL A 48 -10.60 1.21 11.87
N ARG A 49 -9.44 1.41 12.52
CA ARG A 49 -9.05 2.63 13.21
C ARG A 49 -7.64 3.02 12.80
N ILE A 50 -7.34 4.31 12.79
CA ILE A 50 -6.00 4.78 12.48
C ILE A 50 -5.05 4.43 13.62
N GLU A 51 -3.99 3.68 13.32
CA GLU A 51 -2.91 3.34 14.24
C GLU A 51 -1.75 4.33 14.09
N ASN A 52 -1.38 4.65 12.84
CA ASN A 52 -0.33 5.61 12.54
C ASN A 52 -0.71 6.47 11.34
N LYS A 53 -0.90 7.77 11.57
CA LYS A 53 -1.28 8.75 10.54
C LYS A 53 -0.16 9.04 9.56
N GLU A 54 1.09 9.09 10.02
CA GLU A 54 2.26 9.44 9.21
C GLU A 54 2.63 8.33 8.22
N LYS A 55 2.30 7.08 8.56
CA LYS A 55 2.58 5.90 7.74
C LYS A 55 1.32 5.29 7.11
N PHE A 56 0.16 5.95 7.24
CA PHE A 56 -1.12 5.44 6.75
C PHE A 56 -1.42 4.00 7.21
N ILE A 57 -1.08 3.67 8.47
CA ILE A 57 -1.33 2.34 9.04
C ILE A 57 -2.65 2.36 9.79
N PHE A 58 -3.49 1.39 9.45
CA PHE A 58 -4.77 1.13 10.09
C PHE A 58 -4.68 -0.15 10.91
N LYS A 59 -5.31 -0.14 12.09
CA LYS A 59 -5.59 -1.33 12.87
C LYS A 59 -7.01 -1.77 12.58
N ALA A 60 -7.16 -3.04 12.20
CA ALA A 60 -8.43 -3.63 11.82
C ALA A 60 -8.84 -4.74 12.78
N PHE A 61 -10.14 -4.88 12.98
CA PHE A 61 -10.73 -5.81 13.93
C PHE A 61 -11.67 -6.77 13.19
N LYS A 62 -11.55 -8.06 13.50
CA LYS A 62 -12.56 -9.08 13.18
C LYS A 62 -12.77 -9.95 14.43
N PRO A 63 -13.90 -10.64 14.58
CA PRO A 63 -14.13 -11.49 15.74
C PRO A 63 -12.95 -12.45 15.99
N GLY A 64 -12.28 -12.28 17.13
CA GLY A 64 -11.15 -13.11 17.54
C GLY A 64 -9.78 -12.78 16.94
N GLU A 65 -9.64 -11.73 16.12
CA GLU A 65 -8.33 -11.34 15.57
C GLU A 65 -8.21 -9.84 15.27
N GLU A 66 -7.07 -9.28 15.65
CA GLU A 66 -6.63 -7.95 15.25
C GLU A 66 -5.52 -8.08 14.20
N TYR A 67 -5.50 -7.19 13.23
CA TYR A 67 -4.48 -7.15 12.17
C TYR A 67 -4.21 -5.71 11.74
N LEU A 68 -3.07 -5.51 11.08
CA LEU A 68 -2.70 -4.21 10.54
C LEU A 68 -2.96 -4.16 9.04
N ILE A 69 -3.29 -2.98 8.54
CA ILE A 69 -3.43 -2.68 7.12
C ILE A 69 -2.55 -1.47 6.83
N ASP A 70 -1.62 -1.64 5.92
CA ASP A 70 -0.67 -0.62 5.46
C ASP A 70 -1.07 -0.16 4.04
N VAL A 71 -1.10 1.15 3.81
CA VAL A 71 -1.42 1.72 2.49
C VAL A 71 -0.13 1.84 1.69
N LEU A 72 -0.09 1.19 0.52
CA LEU A 72 1.06 1.22 -0.36
C LEU A 72 0.84 2.31 -1.41
N GLU A 73 1.41 3.49 -1.17
CA GLU A 73 1.28 4.66 -2.06
C GLU A 73 1.91 4.43 -3.46
N ASP A 74 2.86 3.50 -3.61
CA ASP A 74 3.72 3.41 -4.81
C ASP A 74 3.54 2.15 -5.69
N TYR A 75 2.46 1.36 -5.54
CA TYR A 75 2.40 0.08 -6.27
C TYR A 75 2.09 0.22 -7.79
N GLU A 76 1.66 1.39 -8.26
CA GLU A 76 1.33 1.62 -9.67
C GLU A 76 2.33 2.45 -10.47
N ASP A 77 3.52 2.72 -9.93
CA ASP A 77 4.59 3.25 -10.78
C ASP A 77 5.44 2.12 -11.38
N SER A 78 4.84 1.42 -12.34
CA SER A 78 5.58 0.50 -13.21
C SER A 78 6.63 1.23 -14.09
N HIS A 79 6.60 2.57 -14.14
CA HIS A 79 7.53 3.42 -14.89
C HIS A 79 8.70 3.97 -14.04
N THR A 80 8.62 3.94 -12.71
CA THR A 80 9.73 4.21 -11.78
C THR A 80 10.23 2.97 -11.04
N ARG A 81 10.16 1.79 -11.67
CA ARG A 81 11.28 0.84 -11.53
C ARG A 81 12.51 1.48 -12.15
N ASP A 82 13.07 2.33 -11.32
CA ASP A 82 14.03 3.35 -11.60
C ASP A 82 15.29 2.70 -12.18
N ARG A 83 15.79 3.20 -13.31
CA ARG A 83 17.05 2.73 -13.92
C ARG A 83 18.21 2.80 -12.91
N HIS A 84 18.07 3.64 -11.89
CA HIS A 84 18.96 3.71 -10.74
C HIS A 84 19.00 2.43 -9.88
N MET A 85 17.86 1.76 -9.66
CA MET A 85 17.80 0.55 -8.84
C MET A 85 18.44 -0.65 -9.54
N GLU A 86 18.25 -0.77 -10.87
CA GLU A 86 18.98 -1.75 -11.69
C GLU A 86 20.49 -1.48 -11.71
N SER A 87 20.89 -0.21 -11.78
CA SER A 87 22.30 0.17 -11.73
C SER A 87 22.95 -0.19 -10.40
N LEU A 88 22.26 0.05 -9.28
CA LEU A 88 22.74 -0.32 -7.95
C LEU A 88 22.84 -1.84 -7.80
N ALA A 89 21.81 -2.59 -8.19
CA ALA A 89 21.83 -4.05 -8.14
C ALA A 89 22.97 -4.64 -8.98
N LYS A 90 23.22 -4.09 -10.19
CA LYS A 90 24.34 -4.52 -11.04
C LYS A 90 25.71 -4.31 -10.39
N THR A 91 25.91 -3.21 -9.66
CA THR A 91 27.17 -2.98 -8.93
C THR A 91 27.41 -4.05 -7.88
N PHE A 92 26.40 -4.38 -7.06
CA PHE A 92 26.53 -5.42 -6.03
C PHE A 92 26.73 -6.83 -6.61
N MET A 93 26.17 -7.13 -7.80
CA MET A 93 26.38 -8.43 -8.46
C MET A 93 27.76 -8.55 -9.13
N LYS A 94 28.38 -7.43 -9.53
CA LYS A 94 29.68 -7.43 -10.22
C LYS A 94 30.85 -7.70 -9.28
N ASP A 95 30.76 -7.23 -8.02
CA ASP A 95 31.79 -7.45 -7.01
C ASP A 95 31.84 -8.90 -6.47
N ASN A 96 30.79 -9.70 -6.73
CA ASN A 96 30.72 -11.10 -6.30
C ASN A 96 31.34 -12.10 -7.28
N ASN A 97 31.92 -11.64 -8.40
CA ASN A 97 32.48 -12.51 -9.44
C ASN A 97 34.01 -12.36 -9.63
N LEU A 98 34.71 -11.87 -8.60
CA LEU A 98 36.18 -11.97 -8.51
C LEU A 98 36.54 -13.19 -7.66
N ILE A 99 36.53 -14.37 -8.29
CA ILE A 99 37.37 -15.53 -7.91
C ILE A 99 38.07 -16.02 -9.17
#